data_AF-A7F613-F1
#
_entry.id   AF-A7F613-F1
#
_cell.length_a   1.000
_cell.length_b   1.000
_cell.length_c   1.000
_cell.angle_alpha   90.00
_cell.angle_beta   90.00
_cell.angle_gamma   90.00
#
_symmetry.space_group_name_H-M   'P 1'
#
loop_
_entity.id
_entity.type
_entity.pdbx_description
1 polymer ?
#
loop_
_entity_poly.entity_id
_entity_poly.type
_entity_poly.pdbx_seq_one_letter_code
_entity_poly.pdbx_strand_id
1 'polypeptide(L)'
;MSQRLFSALKKGSPIRHFLKEFSYYSLIIVSWIPAVIFFQEHVAALHTIKGASMYPFFNSGYNESQSRDVCLVDKRNPTEGLERGMLVSFRSPYRPENLVVKRIIALEGDRVYTRAPYPYPIADIQAGHVWVEGDNNADARNSLDSNHYGPIAVNLINGKLTRVLWPWGSMGRIRWEGWRGRTKVVRGWNGRGWNGGV
;
A
#
# COMPACT_ATOMS: atom_id res chain seq x y z
N MET A 1 49.10 32.70 -52.19
CA MET A 1 48.62 31.33 -51.88
C MET A 1 48.35 31.20 -50.37
N SER A 2 47.36 31.93 -49.81
CA SER A 2 47.01 31.80 -48.39
C SER A 2 45.66 32.47 -48.05
N GLN A 3 44.58 32.13 -48.76
CA GLN A 3 43.24 32.60 -48.37
C GLN A 3 42.16 31.50 -48.36
N ARG A 4 42.54 30.22 -48.53
CA ARG A 4 41.57 29.12 -48.52
C ARG A 4 41.52 28.31 -47.23
N LEU A 5 42.42 28.56 -46.27
CA LEU A 5 42.53 27.76 -45.05
C LEU A 5 41.63 28.21 -43.88
N PHE A 6 41.09 29.44 -43.91
CA PHE A 6 40.26 29.97 -42.81
C PHE A 6 38.74 29.95 -43.07
N SER A 7 38.27 29.49 -44.24
CA SER A 7 36.82 29.44 -44.54
C SER A 7 36.12 28.18 -44.02
N ALA A 8 36.87 27.14 -43.62
CA ALA A 8 36.31 25.86 -43.17
C ALA A 8 35.94 25.81 -41.67
N LEU A 9 36.25 26.88 -40.92
CA LEU A 9 36.02 26.97 -39.46
C LEU A 9 34.80 27.84 -39.09
N LYS A 10 33.79 27.89 -39.96
CA LYS A 10 32.49 28.50 -39.66
C LYS A 10 31.37 27.45 -39.60
N LYS A 11 31.64 26.31 -38.97
CA LYS A 11 30.60 25.33 -38.65
C LYS A 11 29.98 25.71 -37.31
N GLY A 12 28.89 26.48 -37.36
CA GLY A 12 28.09 26.85 -36.20
C GLY A 12 27.84 25.63 -35.31
N SER A 13 28.24 25.75 -34.05
CA SER A 13 28.53 24.67 -33.12
C SER A 13 27.32 23.73 -32.88
N PRO A 14 27.34 22.46 -33.34
CA PRO A 14 26.28 21.49 -33.04
C PRO A 14 26.08 21.31 -31.53
N ILE A 15 27.13 21.55 -30.74
CA ILE A 15 27.13 21.52 -29.29
C ILE A 15 26.20 22.57 -28.66
N ARG A 16 26.07 23.78 -29.21
CA ARG A 16 25.18 24.80 -28.64
C ARG A 16 23.70 24.46 -28.86
N HIS A 17 23.38 23.84 -29.99
CA HIS A 17 22.02 23.34 -30.25
C HIS A 17 21.70 22.19 -29.30
N PHE A 18 22.60 21.21 -29.20
CA PHE A 18 22.50 20.09 -28.27
C PHE A 18 22.32 20.54 -26.81
N LEU A 19 23.12 21.50 -26.33
CA LEU A 19 23.01 22.01 -24.96
C LEU A 19 21.69 22.77 -24.72
N LYS A 20 21.18 23.50 -25.72
CA LYS A 20 19.87 24.18 -25.61
C LYS A 20 18.72 23.17 -25.56
N GLU A 21 18.73 22.16 -26.43
CA GLU A 21 17.73 21.10 -26.41
C GLU A 21 17.78 20.31 -25.10
N PHE A 22 18.98 19.89 -24.68
CA PHE A 22 19.18 19.20 -23.41
C PHE A 22 18.68 20.03 -22.22
N SER A 23 19.01 21.32 -22.17
CA SER A 23 18.53 22.23 -21.13
C SER A 23 17.02 22.45 -21.17
N TYR A 24 16.43 22.51 -22.35
CA TYR A 24 14.98 22.68 -22.51
C TYR A 24 14.22 21.44 -22.00
N TYR A 25 14.63 20.24 -22.45
CA TYR A 25 14.02 18.99 -21.99
C TYR A 25 14.26 18.73 -20.50
N SER A 26 15.44 19.08 -19.96
CA SER A 26 15.72 18.91 -18.53
C SER A 26 14.82 19.80 -17.68
N LEU A 27 14.61 21.07 -18.06
CA LEU A 27 13.68 21.97 -17.36
C LEU A 27 12.24 21.45 -17.39
N ILE A 28 11.80 20.89 -18.52
CA ILE A 28 10.49 20.24 -18.61
C ILE A 28 10.41 19.08 -17.61
N ILE A 29 11.37 18.15 -17.64
CA ILE A 29 11.39 16.99 -16.73
C ILE A 29 11.37 17.44 -15.27
N VAL A 30 12.21 18.41 -14.89
CA VAL A 30 12.25 18.93 -13.52
C VAL A 30 10.92 19.55 -13.11
N SER A 31 10.23 20.25 -14.03
CA SER A 31 8.90 20.82 -13.74
C SER A 31 7.83 19.76 -13.44
N TRP A 32 7.95 18.56 -14.01
CA TRP A 32 7.01 17.46 -13.77
C TRP A 32 7.32 16.68 -12.48
N ILE A 33 8.51 16.81 -11.89
CA ILE A 33 8.89 16.09 -10.65
C ILE A 33 7.90 16.35 -9.50
N PRO A 34 7.56 17.61 -9.13
CA PRO A 34 6.58 17.88 -8.07
C PRO A 34 5.20 17.29 -8.36
N ALA A 35 4.77 17.29 -9.63
CA ALA A 35 3.50 16.70 -10.02
C ALA A 35 3.49 15.17 -9.81
N VAL A 36 4.59 14.49 -10.15
CA VAL A 36 4.74 13.05 -9.91
C VAL A 36 4.78 12.74 -8.40
N ILE A 37 5.52 13.53 -7.62
CA ILE A 37 5.57 13.38 -6.15
C ILE A 37 4.16 13.56 -5.55
N PHE A 38 3.47 14.64 -5.92
CA PHE A 38 2.10 14.91 -5.47
C PHE A 38 1.16 13.74 -5.80
N PHE A 39 1.24 13.22 -7.03
CA PHE A 39 0.43 12.09 -7.47
C PHE A 39 0.73 10.82 -6.65
N GLN A 40 2.00 10.52 -6.39
CA GLN A 40 2.40 9.38 -5.58
C GLN A 40 1.98 9.51 -4.10
N GLU A 41 1.94 10.74 -3.59
CA GLU A 41 1.55 11.02 -2.22
C GLU A 41 0.04 10.98 -2.00
N HIS A 42 -0.77 11.47 -2.96
CA HIS A 42 -2.21 11.70 -2.74
C HIS A 42 -3.14 10.79 -3.55
N VAL A 43 -2.69 10.28 -4.71
CA VAL A 43 -3.57 9.56 -5.64
C VAL A 43 -3.31 8.06 -5.58
N ALA A 44 -2.09 7.65 -5.96
CA ALA A 44 -1.77 6.24 -6.04
C ALA A 44 -0.28 5.98 -5.82
N ALA A 45 0.05 4.93 -5.06
CA ALA A 45 1.42 4.52 -4.83
C ALA A 45 1.63 3.04 -5.13
N LEU A 46 2.86 2.70 -5.51
CA LEU A 46 3.31 1.33 -5.67
C LEU A 46 3.98 0.87 -4.38
N HIS A 47 3.47 -0.21 -3.80
CA HIS A 47 4.04 -0.82 -2.60
C HIS A 47 4.55 -2.22 -2.91
N THR A 48 5.82 -2.45 -2.61
CA THR A 48 6.43 -3.79 -2.67
C THR A 48 6.27 -4.48 -1.32
N ILE A 49 5.60 -5.63 -1.31
CA ILE A 49 5.37 -6.42 -0.11
C ILE A 49 6.61 -7.28 0.14
N LYS A 50 7.40 -6.91 1.16
CA LYS A 50 8.65 -7.59 1.52
C LYS A 50 8.49 -8.62 2.65
N GLY A 51 7.36 -8.65 3.35
CA GLY A 51 7.17 -9.44 4.56
C GLY A 51 6.22 -10.62 4.38
N ALA A 52 6.41 -11.66 5.21
CA ALA A 52 5.60 -12.88 5.20
C ALA A 52 4.21 -12.70 5.84
N SER A 53 3.87 -11.53 6.42
CA SER A 53 2.65 -11.39 7.22
C SER A 53 1.35 -11.51 6.45
N MET A 54 1.39 -11.37 5.13
CA MET A 54 0.21 -11.49 4.25
C MET A 54 0.17 -12.83 3.50
N TYR A 55 1.06 -13.76 3.82
CA TYR A 55 1.02 -15.13 3.29
C TYR A 55 -0.22 -15.87 3.80
N PRO A 56 -0.96 -16.66 3.00
CA PRO A 56 -0.69 -17.04 1.60
C PRO A 56 -1.31 -16.10 0.56
N PHE A 57 -2.05 -15.06 0.97
CA PHE A 57 -2.77 -14.17 0.05
C PHE A 57 -1.82 -13.35 -0.83
N PHE A 58 -0.71 -12.90 -0.26
CA PHE A 58 0.43 -12.35 -0.99
C PHE A 58 1.65 -13.23 -0.79
N ASN A 59 2.53 -13.23 -1.80
CA ASN A 59 3.81 -13.91 -1.80
C ASN A 59 3.69 -15.44 -1.62
N SER A 60 2.75 -16.06 -2.33
CA SER A 60 2.47 -17.50 -2.26
C SER A 60 3.67 -18.38 -2.63
N GLY A 61 4.65 -17.81 -3.36
CA GLY A 61 5.89 -18.46 -3.76
C GLY A 61 7.13 -18.09 -2.92
N TYR A 62 6.98 -17.63 -1.67
CA TYR A 62 8.12 -17.14 -0.84
C TYR A 62 9.34 -18.08 -0.82
N ASN A 63 9.12 -19.40 -0.94
CA ASN A 63 10.18 -20.41 -0.93
C ASN A 63 10.68 -20.82 -2.33
N GLU A 64 9.95 -20.51 -3.42
CA GLU A 64 10.24 -20.97 -4.78
C GLU A 64 10.61 -19.83 -5.74
N SER A 65 10.14 -18.60 -5.49
CA SER A 65 10.43 -17.42 -6.29
C SER A 65 10.69 -16.22 -5.39
N GLN A 66 11.85 -15.56 -5.55
CA GLN A 66 12.15 -14.29 -4.87
C GLN A 66 11.26 -13.12 -5.35
N SER A 67 10.23 -13.39 -6.15
CA SER A 67 9.30 -12.38 -6.66
C SER A 67 8.49 -11.79 -5.52
N ARG A 68 8.73 -10.51 -5.22
CA ARG A 68 7.93 -9.74 -4.27
C ARG A 68 6.71 -9.19 -5.00
N ASP A 69 5.54 -9.33 -4.38
CA ASP A 69 4.32 -8.76 -4.94
C ASP A 69 4.38 -7.23 -4.91
N VAL A 70 4.11 -6.61 -6.05
CA VAL A 70 3.97 -5.15 -6.16
C VAL A 70 2.49 -4.85 -6.27
N CYS A 71 1.97 -4.11 -5.30
CA CYS A 71 0.56 -3.74 -5.22
C CYS A 71 0.36 -2.25 -5.48
N LEU A 72 -0.74 -1.94 -6.15
CA LEU A 72 -1.27 -0.59 -6.28
C LEU A 72 -2.08 -0.23 -5.03
N VAL A 73 -1.69 0.87 -4.40
CA VAL A 73 -2.37 1.46 -3.25
C VAL A 73 -3.13 2.70 -3.72
N ASP A 74 -4.44 2.72 -3.50
CA ASP A 74 -5.29 3.91 -3.72
C ASP A 74 -5.31 4.77 -2.45
N LYS A 75 -4.93 6.04 -2.59
CA LYS A 75 -4.76 6.99 -1.48
C LYS A 75 -5.80 8.11 -1.47
N ARG A 76 -6.71 8.17 -2.45
CA ARG A 76 -7.63 9.31 -2.61
C ARG A 76 -8.57 9.49 -1.42
N ASN A 77 -9.15 8.39 -0.93
CA ASN A 77 -10.05 8.36 0.23
C ASN A 77 -9.70 7.16 1.11
N PRO A 78 -8.64 7.26 1.94
CA PRO A 78 -8.12 6.12 2.68
C PRO A 78 -9.03 5.68 3.82
N THR A 79 -9.78 6.61 4.43
CA THR A 79 -10.62 6.40 5.61
C THR A 79 -12.08 6.07 5.30
N GLU A 80 -12.58 6.46 4.13
CA GLU A 80 -13.98 6.27 3.76
C GLU A 80 -14.24 4.88 3.20
N GLY A 81 -15.47 4.34 3.35
CA GLY A 81 -15.84 3.08 2.72
C GLY A 81 -14.93 1.90 3.09
N LEU A 82 -14.46 1.86 4.33
CA LEU A 82 -13.70 0.73 4.86
C LEU A 82 -14.65 -0.43 5.13
N GLU A 83 -14.31 -1.59 4.60
CA GLU A 83 -15.08 -2.82 4.80
C GLU A 83 -14.20 -3.93 5.36
N ARG A 84 -14.85 -4.88 6.04
CA ARG A 84 -14.18 -6.07 6.57
C ARG A 84 -13.64 -6.90 5.40
N GLY A 85 -12.42 -7.40 5.57
CA GLY A 85 -11.69 -8.12 4.52
C GLY A 85 -10.83 -7.24 3.64
N MET A 86 -11.05 -5.92 3.57
CA MET A 86 -10.18 -5.03 2.77
C MET A 86 -8.74 -5.04 3.27
N LEU A 87 -7.79 -4.87 2.36
CA LEU A 87 -6.37 -4.73 2.67
C LEU A 87 -5.97 -3.26 2.68
N VAL A 88 -5.30 -2.85 3.73
CA VAL A 88 -4.89 -1.46 3.93
C VAL A 88 -3.41 -1.35 4.22
N SER A 89 -2.80 -0.28 3.72
CA SER A 89 -1.47 0.14 4.11
C SER A 89 -1.59 1.25 5.16
N PHE A 90 -0.82 1.15 6.24
CA PHE A 90 -0.82 2.13 7.31
C PHE A 90 0.57 2.24 7.94
N ARG A 91 0.82 3.32 8.68
CA ARG A 91 2.07 3.49 9.43
C ARG A 91 2.03 2.67 10.72
N SER A 92 3.06 1.87 10.97
CA SER A 92 3.10 1.04 12.18
C SER A 92 3.10 1.91 13.45
N PRO A 93 2.24 1.65 14.45
CA PRO A 93 2.22 2.39 15.71
C PRO A 93 3.55 2.30 16.49
N TYR A 94 4.27 1.18 16.40
CA TYR A 94 5.57 1.03 17.06
C TYR A 94 6.72 1.71 16.30
N ARG A 95 6.60 1.81 14.98
CA ARG A 95 7.65 2.31 14.07
C ARG A 95 7.03 3.13 12.94
N PRO A 96 6.76 4.43 13.16
CA PRO A 96 6.05 5.29 12.21
C PRO A 96 6.72 5.40 10.82
N GLU A 97 8.03 5.14 10.75
CA GLU A 97 8.81 5.08 9.51
C GLU A 97 8.45 3.90 8.62
N ASN A 98 7.82 2.85 9.17
CA ASN A 98 7.49 1.64 8.43
C ASN A 98 6.01 1.63 8.01
N LEU A 99 5.80 1.50 6.71
CA LEU A 99 4.49 1.22 6.13
C LEU A 99 4.24 -0.29 6.12
N VAL A 100 3.18 -0.70 6.80
CA VAL A 100 2.78 -2.10 6.92
C VAL A 100 1.46 -2.32 6.18
N VAL A 101 1.31 -3.51 5.60
CA VAL A 101 0.08 -3.95 4.95
C VAL A 101 -0.55 -5.02 5.82
N LYS A 102 -1.82 -4.83 6.17
CA LYS A 102 -2.64 -5.80 6.92
C LYS A 102 -4.06 -5.80 6.38
N ARG A 103 -4.84 -6.77 6.82
CA ARG A 103 -6.25 -6.91 6.47
C ARG A 103 -7.14 -6.40 7.60
N ILE A 104 -8.20 -5.68 7.24
CA ILE A 104 -9.25 -5.26 8.19
C ILE A 104 -10.08 -6.46 8.59
N ILE A 105 -10.11 -6.75 9.88
CA ILE A 105 -10.91 -7.83 10.47
C ILE A 105 -12.22 -7.28 11.03
N ALA A 106 -12.12 -6.13 11.71
CA ALA A 106 -13.24 -5.52 12.39
C ALA A 106 -13.19 -4.00 12.29
N LEU A 107 -14.38 -3.39 12.32
CA LEU A 107 -14.60 -1.95 12.21
C LEU A 107 -15.18 -1.42 13.52
N GLU A 108 -15.39 -0.11 13.58
CA GLU A 108 -16.09 0.53 14.69
C GLU A 108 -17.40 -0.18 15.08
N GLY A 109 -17.60 -0.31 16.39
CA GLY A 109 -18.73 -1.01 17.00
C GLY A 109 -18.57 -2.52 17.11
N ASP A 110 -17.61 -3.13 16.39
CA ASP A 110 -17.41 -4.58 16.46
C ASP A 110 -16.74 -5.03 17.75
N ARG A 111 -16.97 -6.30 18.08
CA ARG A 111 -16.29 -7.01 19.16
C ARG A 111 -15.47 -8.15 18.58
N VAL A 112 -14.17 -8.15 18.85
CA VAL A 112 -13.21 -9.13 18.32
C VAL A 112 -12.73 -10.04 19.43
N TYR A 113 -12.70 -11.35 19.18
CA TYR A 113 -11.97 -12.29 20.03
C TYR A 113 -10.50 -12.28 19.64
N THR A 114 -9.67 -11.82 20.56
CA THR A 114 -8.26 -11.56 20.34
C THR A 114 -7.43 -12.84 20.51
N ARG A 115 -6.17 -12.77 20.11
CA ARG A 115 -5.17 -13.81 20.34
C ARG A 115 -4.04 -13.24 21.19
N ALA A 116 -3.27 -14.13 21.82
CA ALA A 116 -2.01 -13.74 22.44
C ALA A 116 -1.10 -13.06 21.39
N PRO A 117 -0.39 -11.97 21.75
CA PRO A 117 -0.10 -11.50 23.11
C PRO A 117 -1.07 -10.43 23.66
N TYR A 118 -2.22 -10.19 23.04
CA TYR A 118 -3.15 -9.15 23.51
C TYR A 118 -3.63 -9.45 24.95
N PRO A 119 -3.64 -8.47 25.88
CA PRO A 119 -3.85 -8.72 27.30
C PRO A 119 -5.27 -9.18 27.67
N TYR A 120 -6.25 -8.84 26.84
CA TYR A 120 -7.66 -9.18 27.07
C TYR A 120 -8.11 -10.21 26.04
N PRO A 121 -9.02 -11.15 26.36
CA PRO A 121 -9.53 -12.13 25.39
C PRO A 121 -10.49 -11.53 24.35
N ILE A 122 -10.97 -10.31 24.60
CA ILE A 122 -11.96 -9.61 23.80
C ILE A 122 -11.54 -8.14 23.69
N ALA A 123 -11.68 -7.58 22.49
CA ALA A 123 -11.48 -6.15 22.23
C ALA A 123 -12.74 -5.56 21.57
N ASP A 124 -13.27 -4.50 22.17
CA ASP A 124 -14.36 -3.70 21.61
C ASP A 124 -13.77 -2.54 20.79
N ILE A 125 -14.13 -2.47 19.51
CA ILE A 125 -13.57 -1.51 18.56
C ILE A 125 -14.32 -0.19 18.67
N GLN A 126 -13.64 0.81 19.19
CA GLN A 126 -14.19 2.15 19.36
C GLN A 126 -14.40 2.88 18.03
N ALA A 127 -15.23 3.93 18.05
CA ALA A 127 -15.42 4.80 16.90
C ALA A 127 -14.07 5.33 16.37
N GLY A 128 -13.94 5.41 15.05
CA GLY A 128 -12.69 5.84 14.40
C GLY A 128 -11.50 4.89 14.56
N HIS A 129 -11.72 3.65 15.01
CA HIS A 129 -10.70 2.61 15.09
C HIS A 129 -11.05 1.39 14.25
N VAL A 130 -10.03 0.63 13.86
CA VAL A 130 -10.17 -0.64 13.17
C VAL A 130 -9.23 -1.68 13.78
N TRP A 131 -9.63 -2.95 13.67
CA TRP A 131 -8.78 -4.08 14.02
C TRP A 131 -8.19 -4.69 12.75
N VAL A 132 -6.86 -4.80 12.69
CA VAL A 132 -6.16 -5.33 11.52
C VAL A 132 -5.26 -6.50 11.86
N GLU A 133 -5.29 -7.53 11.02
CA GLU A 133 -4.48 -8.74 11.20
C GLU A 133 -3.73 -9.10 9.92
N GLY A 134 -2.61 -9.80 10.08
CA GLY A 134 -1.95 -10.45 8.95
C GLY A 134 -2.69 -11.73 8.54
N ASP A 135 -2.56 -12.12 7.28
CA ASP A 135 -3.10 -13.40 6.80
C ASP A 135 -2.22 -14.59 7.20
N ASN A 136 -0.94 -14.34 7.56
CA ASN A 136 -0.01 -15.41 7.92
C ASN A 136 -0.20 -15.82 9.38
N ASN A 137 -0.63 -17.06 9.52
CA ASN A 137 -0.93 -17.67 10.81
C ASN A 137 0.21 -18.57 11.33
N ALA A 138 1.17 -18.96 10.47
CA ALA A 138 2.31 -19.79 10.86
C ALA A 138 3.37 -18.98 11.63
N ASP A 139 3.55 -17.71 11.24
CA ASP A 139 4.50 -16.77 11.84
C ASP A 139 3.81 -15.68 12.68
N ALA A 140 2.76 -16.04 13.44
CA ALA A 140 2.06 -15.10 14.32
C ALA A 140 3.02 -14.42 15.34
N ARG A 141 4.16 -15.06 15.66
CA ARG A 141 5.21 -14.49 16.54
C ARG A 141 6.09 -13.44 15.84
N ASN A 142 6.15 -13.45 14.50
CA ASN A 142 6.98 -12.55 13.69
C ASN A 142 6.16 -11.49 12.93
N SER A 143 4.83 -11.61 12.90
CA SER A 143 3.93 -10.62 12.30
C SER A 143 3.31 -9.72 13.38
N LEU A 144 3.83 -8.49 13.51
CA LEU A 144 3.21 -7.47 14.34
C LEU A 144 1.89 -7.00 13.71
N ASP A 145 0.79 -7.15 14.44
CA ASP A 145 -0.60 -6.85 14.05
C ASP A 145 -1.42 -6.29 15.24
N SER A 146 -2.75 -6.12 15.11
CA SER A 146 -3.58 -5.60 16.21
C SER A 146 -3.59 -6.46 17.46
N ASN A 147 -3.21 -7.75 17.41
CA ASN A 147 -3.02 -8.53 18.64
C ASN A 147 -1.80 -8.04 19.46
N HIS A 148 -0.90 -7.27 18.83
CA HIS A 148 0.25 -6.65 19.49
C HIS A 148 -0.03 -5.16 19.80
N TYR A 149 -0.45 -4.38 18.78
CA TYR A 149 -0.66 -2.94 18.93
C TYR A 149 -1.96 -2.57 19.64
N GLY A 150 -2.99 -3.43 19.53
CA GLY A 150 -4.38 -3.09 19.74
C GLY A 150 -5.08 -2.52 18.51
N PRO A 151 -6.30 -1.96 18.68
CA PRO A 151 -7.02 -1.25 17.63
C PRO A 151 -6.21 -0.06 17.13
N ILE A 152 -6.19 0.17 15.81
CA ILE A 152 -5.49 1.30 15.21
C ILE A 152 -6.49 2.38 14.79
N ALA A 153 -6.12 3.65 14.92
CA ALA A 153 -6.94 4.74 14.42
C ALA A 153 -7.02 4.70 12.89
N VAL A 154 -8.19 4.98 12.32
CA VAL A 154 -8.40 5.02 10.86
C VAL A 154 -7.46 6.02 10.16
N ASN A 155 -7.07 7.08 10.85
CA ASN A 155 -6.17 8.13 10.33
C ASN A 155 -4.73 7.65 10.11
N LEU A 156 -4.34 6.49 10.65
CA LEU A 156 -3.04 5.88 10.34
C LEU A 156 -3.02 5.21 8.97
N ILE A 157 -4.19 4.93 8.39
CA ILE A 157 -4.35 4.31 7.08
C ILE A 157 -3.93 5.31 6.01
N ASN A 158 -2.91 4.93 5.25
CA ASN A 158 -2.37 5.69 4.13
C ASN A 158 -3.15 5.38 2.84
N GLY A 159 -3.60 4.13 2.66
CA GLY A 159 -4.41 3.77 1.50
C GLY A 159 -4.88 2.34 1.49
N LYS A 160 -5.65 2.01 0.45
CA LYS A 160 -6.26 0.69 0.25
C LYS A 160 -5.57 -0.04 -0.89
N LEU A 161 -5.25 -1.30 -0.70
CA LEU A 161 -4.68 -2.12 -1.76
C LEU A 161 -5.79 -2.57 -2.69
N THR A 162 -5.69 -2.20 -3.97
CA THR A 162 -6.75 -2.46 -4.97
C THR A 162 -6.35 -3.50 -6.02
N ARG A 163 -5.07 -3.54 -6.40
CA ARG A 163 -4.58 -4.37 -7.50
C ARG A 163 -3.18 -4.89 -7.23
N VAL A 164 -2.91 -6.13 -7.64
CA VAL A 164 -1.55 -6.66 -7.79
C VAL A 164 -1.09 -6.34 -9.21
N LEU A 165 0.08 -5.72 -9.34
CA LEU A 165 0.69 -5.33 -10.62
C LEU A 165 1.84 -6.26 -11.02
N TRP A 166 2.50 -6.88 -10.05
CA TRP A 166 3.59 -7.83 -10.27
C TRP A 166 3.53 -8.91 -9.20
N PRO A 167 3.83 -10.19 -9.49
CA PRO A 167 4.25 -10.76 -10.80
C PRO A 167 3.12 -10.85 -11.84
N TRP A 168 3.48 -10.93 -13.12
CA TRP A 168 2.50 -10.83 -14.24
C TRP A 168 1.47 -11.96 -14.21
N GLY A 169 1.86 -13.15 -13.74
CA GLY A 169 0.96 -14.30 -13.61
C GLY A 169 -0.11 -14.18 -12.52
N SER A 170 0.11 -13.31 -11.52
CA SER A 170 -0.87 -13.00 -10.46
C SER A 170 -1.41 -11.57 -10.56
N MET A 171 -1.13 -10.86 -11.66
CA MET A 171 -1.62 -9.51 -11.88
C MET A 171 -3.13 -9.49 -11.95
N GLY A 172 -3.78 -8.67 -11.13
CA GLY A 172 -5.23 -8.67 -11.06
C GLY A 172 -5.80 -7.81 -9.94
N ARG A 173 -7.12 -7.61 -9.98
CA ARG A 173 -7.85 -6.94 -8.90
C ARG A 173 -7.79 -7.83 -7.65
N ILE A 174 -7.48 -7.22 -6.52
CA ILE A 174 -7.50 -7.88 -5.22
C ILE A 174 -8.96 -8.18 -4.87
N ARG A 175 -9.29 -9.47 -4.76
CA ARG A 175 -10.61 -9.94 -4.34
C ARG A 175 -10.60 -10.16 -2.84
N TRP A 176 -11.22 -9.25 -2.12
CA TRP A 176 -11.31 -9.30 -0.66
C TRP A 176 -12.70 -9.69 -0.17
N GLU A 177 -13.71 -9.61 -1.03
CA GLU A 177 -15.13 -9.80 -0.74
C GLU A 177 -15.45 -11.24 -0.27
N GLY A 178 -14.69 -12.23 -0.76
CA GLY A 178 -14.84 -13.64 -0.40
C GLY A 178 -14.00 -14.10 0.78
N TRP A 179 -13.22 -13.20 1.40
CA TRP A 179 -12.30 -13.59 2.46
C TRP A 179 -13.05 -13.93 3.76
N ARG A 180 -12.79 -15.10 4.32
CA ARG A 180 -13.33 -15.54 5.61
C ARG A 180 -12.20 -15.63 6.62
N GLY A 181 -12.18 -14.69 7.55
CA GLY A 181 -11.24 -14.69 8.66
C GLY A 181 -11.51 -15.81 9.65
N ARG A 182 -10.44 -16.32 10.26
CA ARG A 182 -10.54 -17.26 11.40
C ARG A 182 -10.86 -16.54 12.71
N THR A 183 -10.61 -15.24 12.77
CA THR A 183 -10.86 -14.43 13.97
C THR A 183 -12.36 -14.28 14.15
N LYS A 184 -12.85 -14.69 15.31
CA LYS A 184 -14.27 -14.56 15.63
C LYS A 184 -14.56 -13.08 15.87
N VAL A 185 -15.50 -12.54 15.10
CA VAL A 185 -15.96 -11.15 15.23
C VAL A 185 -17.46 -11.17 15.44
N VAL A 186 -17.91 -10.56 16.52
CA VAL A 186 -19.33 -10.25 16.74
C VAL A 186 -19.55 -8.86 16.17
N ARG A 187 -20.36 -8.78 15.13
CA ARG A 187 -20.63 -7.51 14.45
C ARG A 187 -21.43 -6.60 15.38
N GLY A 188 -20.92 -5.38 15.56
CA GLY A 188 -21.64 -4.33 16.25
C GLY A 188 -22.87 -3.90 15.47
N TRP A 189 -23.85 -3.33 16.17
CA TRP A 189 -24.94 -2.61 15.52
C TRP A 189 -24.36 -1.36 14.85
N ASN A 190 -24.05 -1.46 13.58
CA ASN A 190 -23.72 -0.32 12.75
C ASN A 190 -25.01 0.08 12.05
N GLY A 191 -25.48 1.32 12.18
CA GLY A 191 -26.76 1.82 11.65
C GLY A 191 -26.92 1.70 10.12
N ARG A 192 -25.96 1.07 9.43
CA ARG A 192 -26.03 0.58 8.06
C ARG A 192 -26.35 -0.92 8.05
N GLY A 193 -27.65 -1.22 8.07
CA GLY A 193 -28.27 -2.40 7.46
C GLY A 193 -27.69 -3.78 7.78
N TRP A 194 -28.41 -4.51 8.62
CA TRP A 194 -28.37 -5.97 8.71
C TRP A 194 -28.75 -6.57 7.33
N ASN A 195 -27.81 -7.18 6.61
CA ASN A 195 -28.12 -8.10 5.51
C ASN A 195 -27.89 -9.53 6.02
N GLY A 196 -28.80 -9.99 6.88
CA GLY A 196 -28.92 -11.38 7.27
C GLY A 196 -29.60 -12.15 6.15
N GLY A 197 -28.81 -12.86 5.34
CA GLY A 197 -29.30 -13.97 4.54
C GLY A 197 -29.34 -15.22 5.42
N VAL A 198 -30.55 -15.73 5.61
CA VAL A 198 -30.87 -17.04 6.20
C VAL A 198 -30.31 -18.15 5.32
#